data_AF-A0AAN8D8I0-F1
#
_entry.id   AF-A0AAN8D8I0-F1
#
_cell.length_a   1.000
_cell.length_b   1.000
_cell.length_c   1.000
_cell.angle_alpha   90.00
_cell.angle_beta   90.00
_cell.angle_gamma   90.00
#
_symmetry.space_group_name_H-M   'P 1'
#
loop_
_entity.id
_entity.type
_entity.pdbx_description
1 polymer ?
#
loop_
_entity_poly.entity_id
_entity_poly.type
_entity_poly.pdbx_seq_one_letter_code
_entity_poly.pdbx_strand_id
1 'polypeptide(L)'
;MKMMVMMFLSAATLMLGPAVAKPTPYVPLDNLNVIINKIGNGAKSSGKETWVENLTGLSEKCNDKFFCKSFAILKKPENHRQGEEVILRNLKAYIVGTRANCTEKPERGNTAQEHDDKEPISHLWSKILKCARQVNLRPATAPTPEAQPPVDQPSA
;
A
#
# COMPACT_ATOMS: atom_id res chain seq x y z
N MET A 1 75.21 19.16 -3.21
CA MET A 1 74.24 18.21 -2.61
C MET A 1 72.94 18.33 -3.40
N LYS A 2 72.43 17.23 -3.97
CA LYS A 2 71.26 17.23 -4.86
C LYS A 2 70.21 16.34 -4.21
N MET A 3 69.17 16.94 -3.63
CA MET A 3 68.09 16.20 -2.97
C MET A 3 67.15 15.63 -4.03
N MET A 4 67.11 14.30 -4.14
CA MET A 4 66.10 13.58 -4.90
C MET A 4 64.89 13.36 -3.98
N VAL A 5 63.73 13.87 -4.37
CA VAL A 5 62.45 13.58 -3.72
C VAL A 5 61.78 12.45 -4.51
N MET A 6 61.63 11.28 -3.89
CA MET A 6 60.84 10.17 -4.41
C MET A 6 59.40 10.29 -3.87
N MET A 7 58.44 10.53 -4.77
CA MET A 7 57.00 10.46 -4.46
C MET A 7 56.52 9.00 -4.58
N PHE A 8 55.98 8.44 -3.50
CA PHE A 8 55.23 7.18 -3.53
C PHE A 8 53.73 7.49 -3.66
N LEU A 9 53.13 7.18 -4.82
CA LEU A 9 51.67 7.14 -4.99
C LEU A 9 51.18 5.75 -4.56
N SER A 10 50.38 5.68 -3.49
CA SER A 10 49.65 4.48 -3.10
C SER A 10 48.20 4.60 -3.57
N ALA A 11 47.80 3.74 -4.50
CA ALA A 11 46.42 3.65 -4.96
C ALA A 11 45.67 2.64 -4.08
N ALA A 12 44.82 3.15 -3.18
CA ALA A 12 43.87 2.32 -2.44
C ALA A 12 42.64 2.05 -3.33
N THR A 13 42.57 0.87 -3.92
CA THR A 13 41.34 0.41 -4.58
C THR A 13 40.34 -0.04 -3.52
N LEU A 14 39.35 0.81 -3.22
CA LEU A 14 38.15 0.39 -2.47
C LEU A 14 37.35 -0.59 -3.34
N MET A 15 37.46 -1.88 -3.00
CA MET A 15 36.55 -2.93 -3.47
C MET A 15 35.16 -2.70 -2.87
N LEU A 16 34.42 -1.74 -3.44
CA LEU A 16 32.97 -1.70 -3.31
C LEU A 16 32.42 -2.80 -4.22
N GLY A 17 32.31 -4.01 -3.66
CA GLY A 17 31.58 -5.08 -4.31
C GLY A 17 30.17 -4.58 -4.64
N PRO A 18 29.63 -4.87 -5.84
CA PRO A 18 28.27 -4.48 -6.16
C PRO A 18 27.37 -5.19 -5.15
N ALA A 19 26.76 -4.42 -4.25
CA ALA A 19 25.63 -4.89 -3.49
C ALA A 19 24.58 -5.30 -4.53
N VAL A 20 24.41 -6.61 -4.72
CA VAL A 20 23.30 -7.16 -5.48
C VAL A 20 22.06 -6.71 -4.73
N ALA A 21 21.47 -5.61 -5.20
CA ALA A 21 20.20 -5.13 -4.70
C ALA A 21 19.20 -6.27 -4.92
N LYS A 22 18.79 -6.91 -3.81
CA LYS A 22 17.67 -7.85 -3.85
C LYS A 22 16.50 -7.11 -4.50
N PRO A 23 15.79 -7.71 -5.46
CA PRO A 23 14.64 -7.05 -6.06
C PRO A 23 13.68 -6.68 -4.93
N THR A 24 13.46 -5.38 -4.77
CA THR A 24 12.44 -4.85 -3.88
C THR A 24 11.13 -5.51 -4.25
N PRO A 25 10.32 -5.99 -3.29
CA PRO A 25 9.00 -6.51 -3.60
C PRO A 25 8.26 -5.44 -4.41
N TYR A 26 7.86 -5.81 -5.62
CA TYR A 26 7.13 -4.95 -6.55
C TYR A 26 5.80 -4.60 -5.89
N VAL A 27 5.77 -3.51 -5.13
CA VAL A 27 4.52 -2.90 -4.69
C VAL A 27 3.90 -2.36 -5.96
N PRO A 28 2.68 -2.78 -6.34
CA PRO A 28 2.05 -2.31 -7.57
C PRO A 28 1.53 -0.87 -7.37
N LEU A 29 2.47 0.06 -7.20
CA LEU A 29 2.26 1.51 -7.06
C LEU A 29 1.46 2.07 -8.24
N ASP A 30 1.57 1.44 -9.42
CA ASP A 30 0.80 1.78 -10.61
C ASP A 30 -0.70 1.70 -10.39
N ASN A 31 -1.19 0.68 -9.66
CA ASN A 31 -2.61 0.54 -9.36
C ASN A 31 -3.11 1.65 -8.42
N LEU A 32 -2.32 2.00 -7.40
CA LEU A 32 -2.66 3.11 -6.49
C LEU A 32 -2.61 4.46 -7.22
N ASN A 33 -1.66 4.66 -8.14
CA ASN A 33 -1.61 5.87 -8.98
C ASN A 33 -2.87 6.03 -9.83
N VAL A 34 -3.37 4.93 -10.43
CA VAL A 34 -4.64 4.95 -11.18
C VAL A 34 -5.81 5.33 -10.28
N ILE A 35 -5.87 4.78 -9.05
CA ILE A 35 -6.91 5.12 -8.07
C ILE A 35 -6.85 6.60 -7.69
N ILE A 36 -5.65 7.13 -7.39
CA ILE A 36 -5.44 8.54 -7.05
C ILE A 36 -5.94 9.45 -8.17
N ASN A 37 -5.57 9.13 -9.42
CA ASN A 37 -5.97 9.92 -10.58
C ASN A 37 -7.48 9.86 -10.83
N LYS A 38 -8.11 8.68 -10.69
CA LYS A 38 -9.55 8.50 -10.94
C LYS A 38 -10.42 9.17 -9.87
N ILE A 39 -10.07 9.02 -8.59
CA ILE A 39 -10.81 9.68 -7.50
C ILE A 39 -10.53 11.20 -7.55
N GLY A 40 -9.28 11.61 -7.74
CA GLY A 40 -8.86 13.01 -7.76
C GLY A 40 -9.48 13.83 -8.90
N ASN A 41 -9.66 13.23 -10.09
CA ASN A 41 -10.30 13.90 -11.23
C ASN A 41 -11.83 13.92 -11.16
N GLY A 42 -12.40 13.60 -10.00
CA GLY A 42 -13.83 13.68 -9.78
C GLY A 42 -14.56 12.55 -10.48
N ALA A 43 -14.33 11.31 -10.03
CA ALA A 43 -15.39 10.32 -9.99
C ALA A 43 -16.54 10.93 -9.16
N LYS A 44 -17.31 11.83 -9.78
CA LYS A 44 -18.38 12.58 -9.15
C LYS A 44 -19.50 11.58 -8.99
N SER A 45 -19.85 11.40 -7.73
CA SER A 45 -21.06 10.76 -7.23
C SER A 45 -22.32 11.32 -7.90
N SER A 46 -22.61 10.97 -9.15
CA SER A 46 -23.87 11.35 -9.82
C SER A 46 -24.95 10.32 -9.51
N GLY A 47 -25.30 10.19 -8.23
CA GLY A 47 -26.32 9.26 -7.74
C GLY A 47 -26.70 9.55 -6.28
N LYS A 48 -27.73 8.85 -5.79
CA LYS A 48 -28.10 8.89 -4.37
C LYS A 48 -26.88 8.55 -3.51
N GLU A 49 -26.68 9.33 -2.45
CA GLU A 49 -25.61 9.12 -1.46
C GLU A 49 -25.90 7.81 -0.71
N THR A 50 -25.05 6.80 -0.85
CA THR A 50 -25.15 5.55 -0.10
C THR A 50 -24.36 5.68 1.20
N TRP A 51 -24.93 5.21 2.30
CA TRP A 51 -24.27 5.15 3.61
C TRP A 51 -23.65 3.77 3.81
N VAL A 52 -22.39 3.74 4.22
CA VAL A 52 -21.57 2.53 4.37
C VAL A 52 -20.90 2.48 5.74
N GLU A 53 -20.34 1.34 6.14
CA GLU A 53 -19.57 1.18 7.38
C GLU A 53 -18.46 2.25 7.48
N ASN A 54 -18.38 2.93 8.62
CA ASN A 54 -17.39 3.97 8.90
C ASN A 54 -16.01 3.34 9.17
N LEU A 55 -15.05 3.58 8.28
CA LEU A 55 -13.71 3.00 8.40
C LEU A 55 -12.68 3.97 9.01
N THR A 56 -13.10 5.01 9.75
CA THR A 56 -12.18 6.03 10.30
C THR A 56 -11.02 5.43 11.08
N GLY A 57 -11.30 4.55 12.06
CA GLY A 57 -10.27 3.92 12.88
C GLY A 57 -9.28 3.03 12.09
N LEU A 58 -9.69 2.50 10.93
CA LEU A 58 -8.78 1.75 10.05
C LEU A 58 -7.99 2.67 9.10
N SER A 59 -8.59 3.80 8.70
CA SER A 59 -8.00 4.75 7.75
C SER A 59 -6.82 5.54 8.31
N GLU A 60 -6.61 5.53 9.63
CA GLU A 60 -5.45 6.19 10.26
C GLU A 60 -4.13 5.52 9.91
N LYS A 61 -4.13 4.18 9.77
CA LYS A 61 -2.92 3.39 9.51
C LYS A 61 -2.66 3.14 8.03
N CYS A 62 -3.70 3.25 7.19
CA CYS A 62 -3.64 2.97 5.75
C CYS A 62 -2.93 1.63 5.44
N ASN A 63 -3.31 0.58 6.19
CA ASN A 63 -2.75 -0.75 6.05
C ASN A 63 -3.65 -1.64 5.18
N ASP A 64 -3.21 -2.87 4.94
CA ASP A 64 -3.93 -3.84 4.13
C ASP A 64 -5.37 -4.07 4.60
N LYS A 65 -5.61 -4.10 5.92
CA LYS A 65 -6.96 -4.28 6.50
C LYS A 65 -7.91 -3.18 6.06
N PHE A 66 -7.47 -1.92 6.00
CA PHE A 66 -8.26 -0.82 5.46
C PHE A 66 -8.63 -1.04 3.99
N PHE A 67 -7.66 -1.40 3.14
CA PHE A 67 -7.92 -1.64 1.72
C PHE A 67 -8.81 -2.86 1.48
N CYS A 68 -8.62 -3.94 2.24
CA CYS A 68 -9.48 -5.13 2.24
C CYS A 68 -10.94 -4.77 2.54
N LYS A 69 -11.19 -4.09 3.67
CA LYS A 69 -12.54 -3.68 4.06
C LYS A 69 -13.16 -2.72 3.05
N SER A 70 -12.39 -1.72 2.58
CA SER A 70 -12.84 -0.78 1.55
C SER A 70 -13.28 -1.51 0.27
N PHE A 71 -12.48 -2.45 -0.22
CA PHE A 71 -12.85 -3.26 -1.38
C PHE A 71 -14.10 -4.11 -1.12
N ALA A 72 -14.24 -4.68 0.08
CA ALA A 72 -15.40 -5.49 0.45
C ALA A 72 -16.71 -4.68 0.52
N ILE A 73 -16.64 -3.40 0.90
CA ILE A 73 -17.77 -2.46 0.85
C ILE A 73 -18.08 -2.09 -0.60
N LEU A 74 -17.06 -1.64 -1.34
CA LEU A 74 -17.23 -1.10 -2.68
C LEU A 74 -17.59 -2.15 -3.72
N LYS A 75 -17.28 -3.44 -3.52
CA LYS A 75 -17.65 -4.52 -4.44
C LYS A 75 -19.14 -4.93 -4.38
N LYS A 76 -19.90 -4.36 -3.44
CA LYS A 76 -21.32 -4.69 -3.29
C LYS A 76 -22.11 -3.97 -4.39
N PRO A 77 -23.03 -4.65 -5.12
CA PRO A 77 -23.75 -4.04 -6.24
C PRO A 77 -24.47 -2.73 -5.91
N GLU A 78 -25.00 -2.59 -4.69
CA GLU A 78 -25.67 -1.38 -4.21
C GLU A 78 -24.74 -0.17 -4.06
N ASN A 79 -23.43 -0.41 -4.00
CA ASN A 79 -22.37 0.60 -3.92
C ASN A 79 -21.66 0.81 -5.26
N HIS A 80 -21.96 0.00 -6.28
CA HIS A 80 -21.36 0.14 -7.60
C HIS A 80 -21.95 1.32 -8.33
N ARG A 81 -21.09 2.20 -8.84
CA ARG A 81 -21.51 3.22 -9.79
C ARG A 81 -20.81 3.02 -11.13
N GLN A 82 -21.51 3.41 -12.19
CA GLN A 82 -20.94 3.38 -13.54
C GLN A 82 -19.65 4.21 -13.58
N GLY A 83 -18.58 3.63 -14.12
CA GLY A 83 -17.26 4.27 -14.20
C GLY A 83 -16.33 4.01 -13.01
N GLU A 84 -16.80 3.42 -11.90
CA GLU A 84 -15.96 3.06 -10.75
C GLU A 84 -15.29 1.67 -10.89
N GLU A 85 -15.62 0.93 -11.95
CA GLU A 85 -15.07 -0.40 -12.26
C GLU A 85 -13.54 -0.41 -12.34
N VAL A 86 -12.98 0.65 -12.92
CA VAL A 86 -11.51 0.83 -13.01
C VAL A 86 -10.92 0.94 -11.61
N ILE A 87 -11.57 1.67 -10.70
CA ILE A 87 -11.09 1.85 -9.33
C ILE A 87 -11.15 0.50 -8.59
N LEU A 88 -12.27 -0.22 -8.69
CA LEU A 88 -12.44 -1.54 -8.10
C LEU A 88 -11.41 -2.56 -8.59
N ARG A 89 -11.15 -2.58 -9.91
CA ARG A 89 -10.16 -3.47 -10.51
C ARG A 89 -8.75 -3.18 -10.00
N ASN A 90 -8.36 -1.91 -9.95
CA ASN A 90 -7.03 -1.51 -9.47
C ASN A 90 -6.89 -1.76 -7.96
N LEU A 91 -7.94 -1.52 -7.18
CA LEU A 91 -7.94 -1.79 -5.74
C LEU A 91 -7.78 -3.29 -5.46
N LYS A 92 -8.49 -4.15 -6.22
CA LYS A 92 -8.32 -5.61 -6.16
C LYS A 92 -6.89 -6.03 -6.53
N ALA A 93 -6.35 -5.48 -7.61
CA ALA A 93 -5.00 -5.81 -8.07
C ALA A 93 -3.93 -5.39 -7.05
N TYR A 94 -4.09 -4.23 -6.41
CA TYR A 94 -3.24 -3.79 -5.32
C TYR A 94 -3.26 -4.77 -4.14
N ILE A 95 -4.46 -5.11 -3.64
CA ILE A 95 -4.65 -6.05 -2.52
C ILE A 95 -4.01 -7.42 -2.81
N VAL A 96 -4.18 -7.93 -4.03
CA VAL A 96 -3.57 -9.20 -4.46
C VAL A 96 -2.04 -9.06 -4.50
N GLY A 97 -1.52 -7.96 -5.05
CA GLY A 97 -0.09 -7.72 -5.16
C GLY A 97 0.62 -7.56 -3.81
N THR A 98 -0.05 -6.98 -2.80
CA THR A 98 0.49 -6.90 -1.43
C THR A 98 0.35 -8.19 -0.63
N ARG A 99 -0.31 -9.23 -1.18
CA ARG A 99 -0.63 -10.48 -0.47
C ARG A 99 -1.40 -10.25 0.84
N ALA A 100 -2.24 -9.22 0.85
CA ALA A 100 -3.06 -8.86 2.00
C ALA A 100 -3.99 -10.01 2.42
N ASN A 101 -4.06 -10.29 3.71
CA ASN A 101 -5.00 -11.28 4.27
C ASN A 101 -6.37 -10.64 4.53
N CYS A 102 -7.29 -10.75 3.57
CA CYS A 102 -8.63 -10.14 3.62
C CYS A 102 -9.73 -11.10 4.16
N THR A 103 -9.50 -11.77 5.29
CA THR A 103 -10.46 -12.74 5.86
C THR A 103 -11.68 -12.10 6.55
N GLU A 104 -11.59 -10.83 6.94
CA GLU A 104 -12.67 -10.14 7.64
C GLU A 104 -13.80 -9.71 6.67
N LYS A 105 -15.04 -10.05 7.01
CA LYS A 105 -16.23 -9.61 6.27
C LYS A 105 -16.69 -8.24 6.80
N PRO A 106 -17.24 -7.37 5.94
CA PRO A 106 -17.85 -6.12 6.38
C PRO A 106 -19.08 -6.44 7.25
N GLU A 107 -19.31 -5.66 8.29
CA GLU A 107 -20.46 -5.86 9.14
C GLU A 107 -21.74 -5.54 8.35
N ARG A 108 -22.74 -6.40 8.48
CA ARG A 108 -24.00 -6.25 7.77
C ARG A 108 -24.77 -5.15 8.48
N GLY A 109 -24.72 -3.93 7.94
CA GLY A 109 -25.38 -2.76 8.53
C GLY A 109 -26.90 -2.94 8.59
N ASN A 110 -27.38 -3.51 9.70
CA ASN A 110 -28.79 -3.71 9.97
C ASN A 110 -29.15 -3.07 11.32
N THR A 111 -29.98 -2.03 11.20
CA THR A 111 -31.01 -1.55 12.13
C THR A 111 -30.61 -0.82 13.41
N ALA A 112 -31.07 0.44 13.44
CA ALA A 112 -31.67 1.17 14.57
C ALA A 112 -30.75 1.76 15.66
N GLN A 113 -29.43 1.66 15.54
CA GLN A 113 -28.51 2.36 16.45
C GLN A 113 -27.22 2.84 15.75
N GLU A 114 -27.32 3.29 14.49
CA GLU A 114 -26.20 3.26 13.53
C GLU A 114 -25.83 4.62 12.89
N HIS A 115 -25.93 5.75 13.60
CA HIS A 115 -25.50 7.04 13.03
C HIS A 115 -24.02 7.37 13.23
N ASP A 116 -23.36 6.84 14.28
CA ASP A 116 -21.91 7.03 14.48
C ASP A 116 -21.04 6.03 13.70
N ASP A 117 -21.59 4.85 13.38
CA ASP A 117 -20.86 3.75 12.73
C ASP A 117 -20.99 3.74 11.20
N LYS A 118 -21.71 4.70 10.62
CA LYS A 118 -21.91 4.81 9.17
C LYS A 118 -21.41 6.14 8.63
N GLU A 119 -20.92 6.13 7.40
CA GLU A 119 -20.47 7.31 6.69
C GLU A 119 -20.98 7.32 5.25
N PRO A 120 -21.11 8.50 4.61
CA PRO A 120 -21.35 8.59 3.17
C PRO A 120 -20.24 7.89 2.37
N ILE A 121 -20.59 7.20 1.28
CA ILE A 121 -19.61 6.55 0.41
C ILE A 121 -18.57 7.54 -0.16
N SER A 122 -18.93 8.82 -0.32
CA SER A 122 -18.01 9.90 -0.68
C SER A 122 -16.88 10.11 0.36
N HIS A 123 -17.16 9.89 1.64
CA HIS A 123 -16.15 9.96 2.69
C HIS A 123 -15.21 8.75 2.63
N LEU A 124 -15.74 7.55 2.34
CA LEU A 124 -14.90 6.37 2.08
C LEU A 124 -13.97 6.60 0.89
N TRP A 125 -14.46 7.18 -0.21
CA TRP A 125 -13.61 7.57 -1.35
C TRP A 125 -12.49 8.54 -0.96
N SER A 126 -12.80 9.52 -0.12
CA SER A 126 -11.81 10.48 0.39
C SER A 126 -10.73 9.80 1.24
N LYS A 127 -11.12 8.83 2.08
CA LYS A 127 -10.18 8.01 2.87
C LYS A 127 -9.30 7.13 1.99
N ILE A 128 -9.87 6.50 0.96
CA ILE A 128 -9.11 5.69 0.00
C ILE A 128 -8.08 6.57 -0.72
N LEU A 129 -8.47 7.76 -1.17
CA LEU A 129 -7.55 8.71 -1.81
C LEU A 129 -6.40 9.11 -0.87
N LYS A 130 -6.73 9.47 0.39
CA LYS A 130 -5.73 9.79 1.41
C LYS A 130 -4.76 8.63 1.61
N CYS A 131 -5.27 7.42 1.80
CA CYS A 131 -4.44 6.25 2.05
C CYS A 131 -3.61 5.81 0.85
N ALA A 132 -4.17 5.85 -0.35
CA ALA A 132 -3.43 5.57 -1.58
C ALA A 132 -2.24 6.53 -1.74
N ARG A 133 -2.44 7.83 -1.49
CA ARG A 133 -1.35 8.82 -1.49
C ARG A 133 -0.32 8.51 -0.42
N GLN A 134 -0.74 8.20 0.80
CA GLN A 134 0.18 7.91 1.90
C GLN A 134 1.04 6.68 1.59
N VAL A 135 0.45 5.60 1.06
CA VAL A 135 1.22 4.40 0.68
C VAL A 135 2.16 4.68 -0.48
N ASN A 136 1.74 5.45 -1.49
CA ASN A 136 2.61 5.82 -2.61
C ASN A 136 3.81 6.69 -2.21
N LEU A 137 3.71 7.43 -1.10
CA LEU A 137 4.80 8.23 -0.56
C LEU A 137 5.71 7.46 0.40
N ARG A 138 5.35 6.24 0.81
CA ARG A 138 6.22 5.43 1.68
C ARG A 138 7.42 4.96 0.85
N PRO A 139 8.66 5.19 1.30
CA PRO A 139 9.81 4.49 0.73
C PRO A 139 9.53 2.99 0.80
N ALA A 140 9.94 2.23 -0.22
CA ALA A 140 9.87 0.76 -0.16
C ALA A 140 10.67 0.32 1.08
N THR A 141 9.98 0.02 2.17
CA THR A 141 10.61 -0.47 3.39
C THR A 141 11.28 -1.78 3.01
N ALA A 142 12.61 -1.81 3.13
CA ALA A 142 13.39 -3.03 2.95
C ALA A 142 12.75 -4.14 3.80
N PRO A 143 12.64 -5.38 3.26
CA PRO A 143 12.07 -6.47 4.02
C PRO A 143 12.83 -6.62 5.35
N THR A 144 12.06 -6.73 6.44
CA THR A 144 12.58 -7.12 7.74
C THR A 144 13.46 -8.37 7.55
N PRO A 145 14.69 -8.42 8.09
CA PRO A 145 15.48 -9.64 8.01
C PRO A 145 14.66 -10.76 8.64
N GLU A 146 14.24 -11.74 7.84
CA GLU A 146 13.83 -13.03 8.36
C GLU A 146 14.98 -13.52 9.25
N ALA A 147 14.67 -13.83 10.51
CA ALA A 147 15.60 -14.52 11.38
C ALA A 147 15.99 -15.81 10.66
N GLN A 148 17.23 -15.86 10.17
CA GLN A 148 17.76 -17.07 9.56
C GLN A 148 17.68 -18.19 10.60
N PRO A 149 17.15 -19.38 10.25
CA PRO A 149 17.22 -20.51 11.15
C PRO A 149 18.70 -20.82 11.45
N PRO A 150 19.02 -21.26 12.68
CA PRO A 150 20.40 -21.50 13.08
C PRO A 150 21.04 -22.51 12.13
N VAL A 151 22.20 -22.13 11.58
CA VAL A 151 23.03 -23.02 10.78
C VAL A 151 23.63 -24.04 11.75
N ASP A 152 23.18 -25.30 11.65
CA ASP A 152 23.83 -26.42 12.31
C ASP A 152 25.29 -26.48 11.85
N GLN A 153 26.22 -26.19 12.77
CA GLN A 153 27.64 -26.45 12.56
C GLN A 153 27.86 -27.97 12.66
N PRO A 154 28.50 -28.62 11.67
CA PRO A 154 28.99 -29.96 11.88
C PRO A 154 30.22 -29.89 12.80
N SER A 155 30.18 -30.65 13.89
CA SER A 155 31.35 -30.91 14.71
C SER A 155 32.36 -31.75 13.91
N ALA A 156 33.59 -31.26 13.80
CA ALA A 156 34.79 -32.03 13.53
C ALA A 156 35.97 -31.34 14.22
#